data_AF-A0A3M1B0Q2-F1
#
_entry.id   AF-A0A3M1B0Q2-F1
#
_cell.length_a   1.000
_cell.length_b   1.000
_cell.length_c   1.000
_cell.angle_alpha   90.00
_cell.angle_beta   90.00
_cell.angle_gamma   90.00
#
_symmetry.space_group_name_H-M   'P 1'
#
loop_
_entity.id
_entity.type
_entity.pdbx_description
1 polymer ?
#
loop_
_entity_poly.entity_id
_entity_poly.type
_entity_poly.pdbx_seq_one_letter_code
_entity_poly.pdbx_strand_id
1 'polypeptide(L)' 'MVVMTGFGSSSVDLLLLVWAVKTDWLKVKNAITETIKKRFDEEGVEIPFPHLTVYTGSATKPFPIDFINENQNENI' A
#
# COMPACT_ATOMS: atom_id res chain seq x y z
N MET A 1 19.33 6.53 -13.60
CA MET A 1 19.24 7.61 -12.58
C MET A 1 18.05 7.32 -11.68
N VAL A 2 18.17 7.51 -10.37
CA VAL A 2 17.06 7.37 -9.41
C VAL A 2 16.87 8.71 -8.71
N VAL A 3 15.63 9.19 -8.63
CA VAL A 3 15.27 10.47 -8.02
C VAL A 3 14.07 10.26 -7.10
N MET A 4 14.11 10.81 -5.89
CA MET A 4 12.92 10.87 -5.04
C MET A 4 12.02 12.00 -5.53
N THR A 5 10.78 11.69 -5.91
CA THR A 5 9.84 12.66 -6.47
C THR A 5 8.96 13.32 -5.42
N GLY A 6 8.77 12.67 -4.26
CA GLY A 6 8.03 13.25 -3.15
C GLY A 6 7.42 12.20 -2.22
N PHE A 7 6.41 12.63 -1.47
CA PHE A 7 5.61 11.79 -0.58
C PHE A 7 4.19 11.66 -1.15
N GLY A 8 3.75 10.44 -1.40
CA GLY A 8 2.38 10.12 -1.79
C GLY A 8 1.44 10.09 -0.57
N SER A 9 0.18 9.70 -0.78
CA SER A 9 -0.81 9.60 0.31
C SER A 9 -0.41 8.61 1.41
N SER A 10 0.34 7.57 1.05
CA SER A 10 0.87 6.57 1.96
C SER A 10 2.13 5.92 1.37
N SER A 11 3.05 6.71 0.81
CA SER A 11 4.27 6.21 0.15
C SER A 11 5.39 7.26 0.06
N VAL A 12 6.62 6.79 -0.13
CA VAL A 12 7.72 7.59 -0.69
C VAL A 12 7.83 7.25 -2.17
N ASP A 13 7.72 8.24 -3.04
CA ASP A 13 7.70 8.02 -4.48
C ASP A 13 9.11 8.18 -5.07
N LEU A 14 9.53 7.17 -5.84
CA LEU A 14 10.83 7.11 -6.50
C LEU A 14 10.65 7.00 -8.01
N LEU A 15 11.40 7.82 -8.76
CA LEU A 15 11.47 7.78 -10.22
C LEU A 15 12.78 7.15 -10.67
N LEU A 16 12.68 6.04 -11.41
CA LEU A 16 13.80 5.39 -12.10
C LEU A 16 13.80 5.77 -13.58
N LEU A 17 14.88 6.38 -14.05
CA LEU A 17 15.11 6.73 -15.45
C LEU A 17 16.24 5.89 -16.04
N VAL A 18 15.90 5.11 -17.07
CA VAL A 18 16.79 4.18 -17.78
C VAL A 18 16.51 4.23 -19.28
N TRP A 19 17.57 4.18 -20.07
CA TRP A 19 17.49 4.07 -21.52
C TRP A 19 17.61 2.60 -21.93
N ALA A 20 16.78 2.17 -22.88
CA ALA A 20 16.82 0.83 -23.44
C ALA A 20 16.76 0.90 -24.97
N VAL A 21 17.30 -0.13 -25.63
CA VAL A 21 17.14 -0.29 -27.08
C VAL A 21 15.65 -0.44 -27.37
N LYS A 22 15.17 0.24 -28.43
CA LYS A 22 13.74 0.29 -28.76
C LYS A 22 13.11 -1.10 -28.92
N THR A 23 13.86 -2.05 -29.50
CA THR A 23 13.41 -3.44 -29.69
C THR A 23 13.17 -4.18 -28.38
N ASP A 24 13.90 -3.81 -27.32
CA ASP A 24 13.91 -4.51 -26.04
C ASP A 24 13.18 -3.76 -24.94
N TRP A 25 12.67 -2.56 -25.20
CA TRP A 25 12.16 -1.64 -24.18
C TRP A 25 11.14 -2.31 -23.24
N LEU A 26 10.22 -3.10 -23.80
CA LEU A 26 9.16 -3.77 -23.04
C LEU A 26 9.73 -4.90 -22.17
N LYS A 27 10.65 -5.68 -22.73
CA LYS A 27 11.35 -6.75 -22.01
C LYS A 27 12.14 -6.18 -20.84
N VAL A 28 12.87 -5.09 -21.08
CA VAL A 28 13.67 -4.40 -20.06
C VAL A 28 12.76 -3.83 -18.97
N LYS A 29 11.66 -3.15 -19.33
CA LYS A 29 10.70 -2.60 -18.36
C LYS A 29 10.14 -3.69 -17.44
N ASN A 30 9.71 -4.81 -17.99
CA ASN A 30 9.11 -5.90 -17.21
C ASN A 30 10.16 -6.54 -16.30
N ALA A 31 11.34 -6.86 -16.84
CA ALA A 31 12.42 -7.49 -16.08
C ALA A 31 12.90 -6.61 -14.92
N ILE A 32 13.05 -5.31 -15.14
CA ILE A 32 13.45 -4.36 -14.09
C ILE A 32 12.37 -4.30 -13.00
N THR A 33 11.10 -4.19 -13.37
CA THR A 33 9.99 -4.10 -12.40
C THR A 33 9.92 -5.35 -11.50
N GLU A 34 10.02 -6.53 -12.11
CA GLU A 34 10.02 -7.81 -11.38
C GLU A 34 11.25 -7.94 -10.47
N THR A 35 12.43 -7.59 -10.98
CA THR A 35 13.68 -7.65 -10.21
C THR A 35 13.64 -6.70 -9.02
N ILE A 36 13.16 -5.47 -9.20
CA ILE A 36 13.03 -4.49 -8.12
C ILE A 36 12.08 -5.02 -7.05
N LYS A 37 10.90 -5.54 -7.43
CA LYS A 37 9.95 -6.09 -6.46
C LYS A 37 10.57 -7.24 -5.66
N LYS A 38 11.21 -8.18 -6.34
CA LYS A 38 11.85 -9.33 -5.69
C LYS A 38 12.95 -8.88 -4.72
N ARG A 39 13.78 -7.92 -5.13
CA ARG A 39 14.83 -7.38 -4.26
C ARG A 39 14.27 -6.62 -3.07
N PHE A 40 13.20 -5.86 -3.25
CA PHE A 40 12.54 -5.18 -2.14
C PHE A 40 12.02 -6.19 -1.11
N ASP A 41 11.42 -7.29 -1.57
CA ASP A 41 10.99 -8.37 -0.68
C ASP A 41 12.15 -9.04 0.07
N GLU A 42 13.26 -9.33 -0.63
CA GLU A 42 14.47 -9.93 -0.05
C GLU A 42 15.12 -9.03 1.02
N GLU A 43 15.10 -7.72 0.82
CA GLU A 43 15.71 -6.72 1.72
C GLU A 43 14.72 -6.19 2.78
N GLY A 44 13.48 -6.69 2.81
CA GLY A 44 12.45 -6.27 3.76
C GLY A 44 11.90 -4.85 3.51
N VAL A 45 12.03 -4.33 2.29
CA VAL A 45 11.44 -3.06 1.85
C VAL A 45 9.99 -3.30 1.42
N GLU A 46 9.04 -2.84 2.23
CA GLU A 46 7.61 -2.99 1.94
C GLU A 46 7.12 -1.92 0.95
N ILE A 47 6.27 -2.33 0.00
CA ILE A 47 5.51 -1.40 -0.85
C ILE A 47 4.15 -1.17 -0.16
N PRO A 48 3.91 0.02 0.39
CA PRO A 48 2.75 0.26 1.24
C PRO A 48 1.45 0.26 0.45
N PHE A 49 0.41 -0.33 1.03
CA PHE A 49 -0.97 -0.13 0.60
C PHE A 49 -1.49 1.24 1.09
N PRO A 50 -2.52 1.81 0.44
CA PRO A 50 -3.15 3.03 0.93
C PRO A 50 -3.68 2.85 2.36
N HIS A 51 -3.05 3.49 3.34
CA HIS A 51 -3.48 3.45 4.73
C HIS A 51 -4.42 4.62 5.04
N LEU A 52 -5.58 4.31 5.61
CA LEU A 52 -6.51 5.31 6.16
C LEU A 52 -6.63 5.10 7.67
N THR A 53 -6.20 6.09 8.45
CA THR A 53 -6.40 6.06 9.90
C THR A 53 -7.64 6.87 10.26
N VAL A 54 -8.65 6.18 10.80
CA VAL A 54 -9.90 6.80 11.27
C VAL A 54 -9.79 7.09 12.76
N TYR A 55 -9.92 8.35 13.15
CA TYR A 55 -9.96 8.77 14.55
C TYR A 55 -11.35 9.27 14.92
N THR A 56 -11.96 8.70 15.97
CA THR A 56 -13.18 9.23 16.58
C THR A 56 -12.77 10.23 17.67
N GLY A 57 -13.12 11.50 17.49
CA GLY A 57 -12.58 12.62 18.26
C GLY A 57 -12.83 12.55 19.78
N SER A 58 -11.85 13.09 20.52
CA SER A 58 -11.74 13.25 21.99
C SER A 58 -11.16 12.03 22.74
N ALA A 59 -9.83 11.91 22.71
CA ALA A 59 -9.03 11.07 23.62
C ALA A 59 -9.53 9.64 23.81
N THR A 60 -9.27 8.80 22.81
CA THR A 60 -9.17 7.33 22.87
C THR A 60 -10.16 6.64 23.81
N LYS A 61 -11.42 6.56 23.40
CA LYS A 61 -12.29 5.45 23.82
C LYS A 61 -12.29 4.40 22.69
N PRO A 62 -12.16 3.11 23.00
CA PRO A 62 -12.26 2.04 22.01
C PRO A 62 -13.51 2.19 21.13
N PHE A 63 -13.40 1.76 19.87
CA PHE A 63 -14.50 1.79 18.91
C PHE A 63 -15.73 1.11 19.53
N PRO A 64 -16.88 1.80 19.69
CA PRO A 64 -18.06 1.18 20.26
C PRO A 64 -18.60 0.17 19.26
N ILE A 65 -18.46 -1.12 19.58
CA ILE A 65 -19.07 -2.22 18.83
C ILE A 65 -20.28 -2.67 19.66
N ASP A 66 -21.48 -2.28 19.23
CA ASP A 66 -22.72 -2.82 19.78
C ASP A 66 -23.10 -4.07 18.98
N PHE A 67 -22.98 -5.25 19.61
CA PHE A 67 -23.46 -6.50 19.04
C PHE A 67 -24.99 -6.57 19.19
N ILE A 68 -25.71 -6.38 18.09
CA ILE A 68 -27.16 -6.62 18.05
C ILE A 68 -27.36 -8.14 17.91
N ASN A 69 -27.72 -8.82 19.00
CA ASN A 69 -28.18 -10.21 18.94
C ASN A 69 -29.65 -10.24 18.53
N GLU A 70 -29.92 -10.71 17.31
CA GLU A 70 -31.26 -10.83 16.70
C GLU A 70 -32.07 -12.02 17.27
N ASN A 71 -31.97 -12.30 18.58
CA ASN A 71 -32.65 -13.44 19.22
C ASN A 71 -33.50 -13.03 20.43
N GLN A 72 -34.33 -12.00 20.27
CA GLN A 72 -35.41 -11.70 21.23
C GLN A 72 -36.73 -11.33 20.53
N ASN A 73 -37.15 -12.13 19.55
CA ASN A 73 -38.52 -12.12 19.05
C ASN A 73 -39.10 -13.55 19.03
N GLU A 74 -39.03 -14.25 20.16
CA GLU A 74 -39.94 -15.37 20.42
C GLU A 74 -40.49 -15.25 21.85
N ASN A 75 -41.82 -15.08 21.93
CA ASN A 75 -42.71 -15.04 23.12
C ASN A 75 -42.69 -13.68 23.86
N ILE A 76 -43.79 -12.92 23.92
CA ILE A 76 -45.19 -13.25 24.26
C ILE A 76 -46.15 -12.38 23.43
#